data_AF-A0AAU7P887-F1
#
_entry.id   AF-A0AAU7P887-F1
#
_cell.length_a   1.000
_cell.length_b   1.000
_cell.length_c   1.000
_cell.angle_alpha   90.00
_cell.angle_beta   90.00
_cell.angle_gamma   90.00
#
_symmetry.space_group_name_H-M   'P 1'
#
loop_
_entity.id
_entity.type
_entity.pdbx_description
1 polymer ?
#
loop_
_entity_poly.entity_id
_entity_poly.type
_entity_poly.pdbx_seq_one_letter_code
_entity_poly.pdbx_strand_id
1 'polypeptide(L)'
;MDRRRRKRMERYWARAEAKARAAVDRLDPESWFDLWHTHLDWDGRGRASVEDRQMVNAVAVRVLCYLEKRLAHRGAAVQLWADLNSDTMDTGIYAHSANLNGTTFPATHRAGIASCDGSVRYVVQRQPAMVGAEVRQ
;
A
#
# COMPACT_ATOMS: atom_id res chain seq x y z
N MET A 1 1.67 25.43 -3.91
CA MET A 1 0.95 25.29 -5.20
C MET A 1 -0.16 26.34 -5.33
N ASP A 2 -0.53 26.81 -6.54
CA ASP A 2 -1.71 27.69 -6.68
C ASP A 2 -3.04 26.94 -6.47
N ARG A 3 -4.11 27.65 -6.10
CA ARG A 3 -5.42 27.07 -5.76
C ARG A 3 -6.05 26.26 -6.90
N ARG A 4 -5.88 26.70 -8.15
CA ARG A 4 -6.48 26.04 -9.32
C ARG A 4 -5.75 24.74 -9.62
N ARG A 5 -4.42 24.74 -9.56
CA ARG A 5 -3.58 23.53 -9.67
C ARG A 5 -3.90 22.55 -8.54
N ARG A 6 -4.03 23.02 -7.30
CA ARG A 6 -4.37 22.17 -6.15
C ARG A 6 -5.69 21.43 -6.35
N LYS A 7 -6.77 22.13 -6.70
CA LYS A 7 -8.06 21.50 -6.99
C LYS A 7 -8.00 20.49 -8.14
N ARG A 8 -7.15 20.73 -9.16
CA ARG A 8 -6.97 19.78 -10.26
C ARG A 8 -6.27 18.51 -9.77
N MET A 9 -5.23 18.66 -8.95
CA MET A 9 -4.49 17.55 -8.37
C MET A 9 -5.34 16.74 -7.38
N GLU A 10 -6.13 17.40 -6.54
CA GLU A 10 -7.10 16.73 -5.65
C GLU A 10 -8.05 15.82 -6.45
N ARG A 11 -8.60 16.29 -7.57
CA ARG A 11 -9.45 15.47 -8.46
C ARG A 11 -8.69 14.33 -9.13
N TYR A 12 -7.44 14.55 -9.52
CA TYR A 12 -6.59 13.51 -10.08
C TYR A 12 -6.38 12.39 -9.06
N TRP A 13 -5.98 12.75 -7.84
CA TRP A 13 -5.74 11.80 -6.76
C TRP A 13 -7.00 11.09 -6.29
N ALA A 14 -8.16 11.74 -6.30
CA ALA A 14 -9.43 11.07 -6.03
C ALA A 14 -9.74 9.96 -7.06
N ARG A 15 -9.42 10.18 -8.34
CA ARG A 15 -9.59 9.16 -9.39
C ARG A 15 -8.57 8.02 -9.25
N ALA A 16 -7.32 8.36 -8.94
CA ALA A 16 -6.29 7.36 -8.65
C ALA A 16 -6.68 6.47 -7.46
N GLU A 17 -7.15 7.09 -6.38
CA GLU A 17 -7.65 6.38 -5.19
C GLU A 17 -8.81 5.46 -5.53
N ALA A 18 -9.80 5.94 -6.31
CA ALA A 18 -10.93 5.13 -6.72
C ALA A 18 -10.50 3.90 -7.56
N LYS A 19 -9.55 4.06 -8.48
CA LYS A 19 -9.00 2.95 -9.27
C LYS A 19 -8.28 1.93 -8.39
N ALA A 20 -7.47 2.38 -7.44
CA ALA A 20 -6.76 1.50 -6.52
C ALA A 20 -7.72 0.75 -5.60
N ARG A 21 -8.76 1.41 -5.08
CA ARG A 21 -9.83 0.76 -4.30
C ARG A 21 -10.58 -0.27 -5.13
N ALA A 22 -10.91 0.03 -6.38
CA ALA A 22 -11.53 -0.95 -7.27
C ALA A 22 -10.63 -2.17 -7.54
N ALA A 23 -9.30 -2.01 -7.53
CA ALA A 23 -8.38 -3.15 -7.58
C ALA A 23 -8.41 -3.98 -6.29
N VAL A 24 -8.47 -3.33 -5.12
CA VAL A 24 -8.66 -3.98 -3.81
C VAL A 24 -10.00 -4.72 -3.75
N ASP A 25 -11.07 -4.15 -4.29
CA ASP A 25 -12.41 -4.76 -4.25
C ASP A 25 -12.51 -6.06 -5.07
N ARG A 26 -11.64 -6.23 -6.08
CA ARG A 26 -11.54 -7.44 -6.89
C ARG A 26 -10.76 -8.57 -6.23
N LEU A 27 -10.10 -8.30 -5.09
CA LEU A 27 -9.41 -9.35 -4.35
C LEU A 27 -10.42 -10.32 -3.76
N ASP A 28 -10.11 -11.61 -3.89
CA ASP A 28 -10.70 -12.65 -3.06
C ASP A 28 -9.97 -12.68 -1.70
N PRO A 29 -10.62 -12.33 -0.58
CA PRO A 29 -9.98 -12.26 0.74
C PRO A 29 -9.41 -13.59 1.24
N GLU A 30 -9.99 -14.70 0.78
CA GLU A 30 -9.60 -16.06 1.17
C GLU A 30 -8.46 -16.61 0.32
N SER A 31 -8.08 -15.90 -0.74
CA SER A 31 -6.94 -16.27 -1.56
C SER A 31 -5.61 -15.98 -0.86
N TRP A 32 -4.56 -16.64 -1.36
CA TRP A 32 -3.19 -16.31 -1.02
C TRP A 32 -2.70 -15.15 -1.90
N PHE A 33 -1.75 -14.37 -1.38
CA PHE A 33 -1.18 -13.23 -2.09
C PHE A 33 0.33 -13.39 -2.27
N ASP A 34 0.78 -13.44 -3.51
CA ASP A 34 2.19 -13.47 -3.86
C ASP A 34 2.65 -12.09 -4.34
N LEU A 35 2.98 -11.22 -3.37
CA LEU A 35 3.35 -9.82 -3.60
C LEU A 35 2.34 -9.06 -4.49
N TRP A 36 1.04 -9.32 -4.30
CA TRP A 36 -0.01 -8.57 -4.98
C TRP A 36 0.18 -7.08 -4.71
N HIS A 37 0.00 -6.24 -5.73
CA HIS A 37 0.12 -4.80 -5.55
C HIS A 37 -0.66 -3.96 -6.54
N THR A 38 -0.85 -2.70 -6.19
CA THR A 38 -1.39 -1.67 -7.08
C THR A 38 -0.62 -0.37 -6.94
N HIS A 39 -0.31 0.27 -8.07
CA HIS A 39 0.33 1.58 -8.13
C HIS A 39 -0.71 2.71 -8.20
N LEU A 40 -0.36 3.87 -7.67
CA LEU A 40 -1.25 5.02 -7.59
C LEU A 40 -1.01 6.06 -8.69
N ASP A 41 0.24 6.25 -9.10
CA ASP A 41 0.66 7.36 -9.95
C ASP A 41 1.32 6.87 -11.23
N TRP A 42 0.54 6.17 -12.07
CA TRP A 42 1.01 5.66 -13.36
C TRP A 42 1.54 6.74 -14.30
N ASP A 43 1.15 8.00 -14.13
CA ASP A 43 1.59 9.12 -14.97
C ASP A 43 2.73 9.95 -14.33
N GLY A 44 3.23 9.56 -13.16
CA GLY A 44 4.31 10.27 -12.46
C GLY A 44 3.98 11.71 -12.05
N ARG A 45 2.70 12.06 -11.86
CA ARG A 45 2.27 13.43 -11.48
C ARG A 45 2.78 13.85 -10.12
N GLY A 46 3.02 12.90 -9.22
CA GLY A 46 3.56 13.10 -7.88
C GLY A 46 5.01 13.61 -7.88
N ARG A 47 5.76 13.47 -8.98
CA ARG A 47 7.14 13.96 -9.10
C ARG A 47 7.25 15.48 -9.20
N ALA A 48 6.17 16.15 -9.60
CA ALA A 48 6.21 17.56 -9.97
C ALA A 48 6.55 18.51 -8.80
N SER A 49 6.29 18.11 -7.56
CA SER A 49 6.69 18.87 -6.37
C SER A 49 6.64 18.00 -5.10
N VAL A 50 7.23 18.49 -4.02
CA VAL A 50 7.10 17.86 -2.68
C VAL A 50 5.63 17.80 -2.25
N GLU A 51 4.85 18.83 -2.53
CA GLU A 51 3.41 18.88 -2.21
C GLU A 51 2.64 17.79 -2.99
N ASP A 52 2.98 17.54 -4.26
CA ASP A 52 2.37 16.45 -5.04
C ASP A 52 2.77 15.07 -4.52
N ARG A 53 4.02 14.92 -4.08
CA ARG A 53 4.51 13.68 -3.45
C ARG A 53 3.80 13.38 -2.13
N GLN A 54 3.57 14.40 -1.31
CA GLN A 54 2.81 14.26 -0.07
C GLN A 54 1.36 13.84 -0.35
N MET A 55 0.75 14.34 -1.43
CA MET A 55 -0.61 13.94 -1.80
C MET A 55 -0.69 12.46 -2.19
N VAL A 56 0.21 11.94 -3.04
CA VAL A 56 0.19 10.52 -3.40
C VAL A 56 0.50 9.62 -2.19
N ASN A 57 1.42 10.02 -1.31
CA ASN A 57 1.70 9.30 -0.08
C ASN A 57 0.47 9.22 0.84
N ALA A 58 -0.29 10.32 0.96
CA ALA A 58 -1.53 10.33 1.71
C ALA A 58 -2.60 9.43 1.08
N VAL A 59 -2.69 9.37 -0.25
CA VAL A 59 -3.57 8.42 -0.96
C VAL A 59 -3.14 6.98 -0.67
N ALA A 60 -1.83 6.68 -0.71
CA ALA A 60 -1.29 5.36 -0.45
C ALA A 60 -1.69 4.84 0.92
N VAL A 61 -1.54 5.66 1.96
CA VAL A 61 -1.95 5.32 3.33
C VAL A 61 -3.45 5.08 3.41
N ARG A 62 -4.29 5.88 2.74
CA ARG A 62 -5.76 5.66 2.74
C ARG A 62 -6.15 4.35 2.06
N VAL A 63 -5.50 4.00 0.95
CA VAL A 63 -5.74 2.73 0.25
C VAL A 63 -5.24 1.55 1.07
N LEU A 64 -4.08 1.67 1.71
CA LEU A 64 -3.56 0.65 2.64
C LEU A 64 -4.56 0.39 3.79
N CYS A 65 -5.06 1.44 4.45
CA CYS A 65 -6.07 1.30 5.49
C CYS A 65 -7.39 0.70 4.98
N TYR A 66 -7.74 0.93 3.71
CA TYR A 66 -8.91 0.31 3.09
C TYR A 66 -8.69 -1.20 2.86
N LEU A 67 -7.51 -1.57 2.34
CA LEU A 67 -7.10 -2.96 2.16
C LEU A 67 -7.04 -3.73 3.49
N GLU A 68 -6.48 -3.11 4.54
CA GLU A 68 -6.48 -3.65 5.90
C GLU A 68 -7.89 -4.00 6.38
N LYS A 69 -8.83 -3.06 6.25
CA LYS A 69 -10.23 -3.29 6.63
C LYS A 69 -10.86 -4.42 5.82
N ARG A 70 -10.58 -4.48 4.51
CA ARG A 70 -11.12 -5.49 3.61
C ARG A 70 -10.65 -6.91 3.97
N LEU A 71 -9.43 -7.01 4.49
CA LEU A 71 -8.79 -8.28 4.88
C LEU A 71 -8.82 -8.54 6.39
N ALA A 72 -9.44 -7.68 7.20
CA ALA A 72 -9.42 -7.79 8.66
C ALA A 72 -10.06 -9.08 9.20
N HIS A 73 -10.99 -9.67 8.45
CA HIS A 73 -11.74 -10.86 8.86
C HIS A 73 -11.14 -12.18 8.37
N ARG A 74 -10.05 -12.14 7.60
CA ARG A 74 -9.44 -13.37 7.09
C ARG A 74 -8.82 -14.15 8.25
N GLY A 75 -8.93 -15.48 8.20
CA GLY A 75 -8.29 -16.36 9.20
C GLY A 75 -6.79 -16.55 9.00
N ALA A 76 -6.30 -16.42 7.77
CA ALA A 76 -4.89 -16.62 7.43
C ALA A 76 -4.05 -15.35 7.65
N ALA A 77 -2.79 -15.49 8.04
CA ALA A 77 -1.91 -14.32 8.14
C ALA A 77 -1.73 -13.60 6.79
N VAL A 78 -1.60 -12.27 6.84
CA VAL A 78 -1.27 -11.43 5.69
C VAL A 78 -0.36 -10.29 6.16
N GLN A 79 0.62 -9.96 5.34
CA GLN A 79 1.48 -8.80 5.46
C GLN A 79 0.99 -7.75 4.47
N LEU A 80 0.72 -6.54 4.98
CA LEU A 80 0.27 -5.40 4.20
C LEU A 80 1.25 -4.25 4.40
N TRP A 81 1.61 -3.56 3.33
CA TRP A 81 2.42 -2.35 3.42
C TRP A 81 2.20 -1.41 2.24
N ALA A 82 2.60 -0.16 2.42
CA ALA A 82 2.83 0.78 1.32
C ALA A 82 4.33 0.98 1.14
N ASP A 83 4.81 0.98 -0.10
CA ASP A 83 6.14 1.42 -0.48
C ASP A 83 6.01 2.85 -1.02
N LEU A 84 6.53 3.83 -0.28
CA LEU A 84 6.49 5.24 -0.68
C LEU A 84 7.83 5.62 -1.29
N ASN A 85 7.83 5.97 -2.57
CA ASN A 85 9.05 6.23 -3.33
C ASN A 85 9.10 7.68 -3.86
N SER A 86 10.30 8.25 -3.92
CA SER A 86 10.55 9.54 -4.57
C SER A 86 10.18 9.54 -6.05
N ASP A 87 10.38 8.39 -6.69
CA ASP A 87 9.71 8.01 -7.92
C ASP A 87 8.27 7.63 -7.57
N THR A 88 7.32 8.54 -7.80
CA THR A 88 5.94 8.29 -7.39
C THR A 88 5.25 7.23 -8.25
N MET A 89 5.78 6.90 -9.44
CA MET A 89 5.27 5.78 -10.23
C MET A 89 5.51 4.44 -9.51
N ASP A 90 6.60 4.34 -8.76
CA ASP A 90 6.93 3.16 -7.95
C ASP A 90 6.20 3.14 -6.60
N THR A 91 5.43 4.17 -6.28
CA THR A 91 4.60 4.16 -5.05
C THR A 91 3.46 3.17 -5.20
N GLY A 92 3.44 2.15 -4.33
CA GLY A 92 2.51 1.03 -4.41
C GLY A 92 2.02 0.55 -3.05
N ILE A 93 0.84 -0.06 -3.05
CA ILE A 93 0.27 -0.78 -1.90
C ILE A 93 0.39 -2.27 -2.20
N TYR A 94 0.82 -3.05 -1.20
CA TYR A 94 1.13 -4.46 -1.33
C TYR A 94 0.36 -5.33 -0.33
N ALA A 95 0.07 -6.55 -0.76
CA ALA A 95 -0.38 -7.65 0.08
C ALA A 95 0.44 -8.91 -0.19
N HIS A 96 0.83 -9.59 0.87
CA HIS A 96 1.55 -10.85 0.77
C HIS A 96 1.11 -11.82 1.87
N SER A 97 0.99 -13.09 1.54
CA SER A 97 0.74 -14.17 2.50
C SER A 97 1.65 -15.35 2.21
N ALA A 98 1.69 -16.31 3.13
CA ALA A 98 2.14 -17.64 2.79
C ALA A 98 1.37 -18.13 1.55
N ASN A 99 2.10 -18.71 0.61
CA ASN A 99 1.57 -19.17 -0.68
C ASN A 99 2.39 -20.36 -1.18
N LEU A 100 1.88 -21.02 -2.22
CA LEU A 100 2.50 -22.22 -2.78
C LEU A 100 3.63 -21.92 -3.77
N ASN A 101 3.86 -20.67 -4.14
CA ASN A 101 4.89 -20.28 -5.09
C ASN A 101 6.29 -20.22 -4.46
N GLY A 102 6.41 -20.53 -3.16
CA GLY A 102 7.69 -20.60 -2.46
C GLY A 102 8.31 -19.23 -2.14
N THR A 103 7.57 -18.14 -2.31
CA THR A 103 8.03 -16.82 -1.88
C THR A 103 7.99 -16.74 -0.34
N THR A 104 9.08 -16.22 0.24
CA THR A 104 9.24 -16.18 1.70
C THR A 104 8.21 -15.25 2.34
N PHE A 105 7.43 -15.80 3.28
CA PHE A 105 6.50 -15.04 4.09
C PHE A 105 6.98 -14.96 5.56
N PRO A 106 7.09 -13.77 6.17
CA PRO A 106 6.83 -12.44 5.58
C PRO A 106 7.94 -12.03 4.58
N ALA A 107 7.60 -11.12 3.66
CA ALA A 107 8.56 -10.54 2.73
C ALA A 107 9.56 -9.68 3.51
N THR A 108 10.83 -10.08 3.48
CA THR A 108 11.92 -9.46 4.25
C THR A 108 12.50 -8.21 3.59
N HIS A 109 12.58 -8.18 2.26
CA HIS A 109 13.23 -7.11 1.50
C HIS A 109 12.38 -5.84 1.33
N ARG A 110 11.14 -5.83 1.81
CA ARG A 110 10.20 -4.71 1.67
C ARG A 110 9.59 -4.24 2.99
N ALA A 111 9.91 -4.89 4.11
CA ALA A 111 9.34 -4.57 5.43
C ALA A 111 10.16 -3.52 6.21
N GLY A 112 11.38 -3.21 5.77
CA GLY A 112 12.21 -2.20 6.40
C GLY A 112 13.64 -2.24 5.90
N ILE A 113 14.27 -1.08 5.96
CA ILE A 113 15.68 -0.76 5.65
C ILE A 113 15.93 -0.28 4.20
N ALA A 114 16.69 0.81 4.15
CA ALA A 114 16.92 1.76 3.07
C ALA A 114 17.45 1.15 1.76
N SER A 115 17.10 1.80 0.65
CA SER A 115 17.59 1.49 -0.68
C SER A 115 19.02 2.01 -0.89
N CYS A 116 19.86 1.23 -1.58
CA CYS A 116 21.25 1.54 -1.93
C CYS A 116 21.38 2.67 -2.97
N ASP A 117 20.25 3.15 -3.52
CA ASP A 117 20.19 4.19 -4.57
C ASP A 117 19.93 5.61 -4.02
N GLY A 118 19.88 5.78 -2.70
CA GLY A 118 19.59 7.08 -2.07
C GLY A 118 18.12 7.50 -2.14
N SER A 119 17.22 6.67 -2.68
CA SER A 119 15.78 6.90 -2.57
C SER A 119 15.29 6.59 -1.16
N VAL A 120 14.59 7.54 -0.55
CA VAL A 120 13.98 7.33 0.77
C VAL A 120 12.72 6.51 0.56
N ARG A 121 12.76 5.23 0.96
CA ARG A 121 11.60 4.34 1.00
C ARG A 121 11.01 4.35 2.40
N TYR A 122 9.72 4.67 2.51
CA TYR A 122 8.99 4.52 3.76
C TYR A 122 8.07 3.31 3.64
N VAL A 123 8.30 2.32 4.49
CA VAL A 123 7.43 1.15 4.61
C VAL A 123 6.50 1.39 5.79
N VAL A 124 5.20 1.43 5.53
CA VAL A 124 4.18 1.43 6.58
C VAL A 124 3.61 0.03 6.67
N GLN A 125 4.14 -0.79 7.59
CA GLN A 125 3.56 -2.10 7.90
C GLN A 125 2.61 -1.96 9.10
N ARG A 126 1.36 -2.41 8.94
CA ARG A 126 0.42 -2.57 10.06
C ARG A 126 0.11 -4.04 10.23
N GLN A 127 0.38 -4.58 11.42
CA GLN A 127 -0.08 -5.91 11.79
C GLN A 127 -1.55 -5.82 12.24
N PRO A 128 -2.40 -6.83 11.94
CA PRO A 128 -3.69 -6.94 12.60
C PRO A 128 -3.48 -7.03 14.11
N ALA A 129 -4.33 -6.37 14.89
CA ALA A 129 -4.37 -6.60 16.33
C ALA A 129 -4.63 -8.08 16.57
N MET A 130 -3.70 -8.76 17.25
CA MET A 130 -3.90 -10.14 17.70
C MET A 130 -5.17 -10.18 18.56
N VAL A 131 -6.26 -10.76 18.05
CA VAL A 131 -7.40 -11.13 18.91
C VAL A 131 -6.89 -12.24 19.81
N GLY A 132 -7.04 -12.02 21.12
CA GLY A 132 -6.27 -12.69 22.18
C GLY A 132 -6.22 -14.20 22.07
N ALA A 133 -5.03 -14.74 22.38
CA ALA A 133 -4.89 -16.13 22.77
C ALA A 133 -5.81 -16.40 23.97
N GLU A 134 -6.76 -17.32 23.82
CA GLU A 134 -7.42 -17.95 24.96
C GLU A 134 -6.34 -18.54 25.87
N VAL A 135 -6.17 -17.92 27.04
CA VAL A 135 -5.49 -18.55 28.17
C VAL A 135 -6.45 -19.60 28.70
N ARG A 136 -6.26 -20.85 28.28
CA ARG A 136 -6.82 -22.00 28.99
C ARG A 136 -6.04 -22.18 30.29
N GLN A 137 -6.72 -22.04 31.42
CA GLN A 137 -6.36 -22.66 32.69
C GLN A 137 -7.50 -23.61 33.07
#